data_AF-A0A2E5L132-F1
#
_entry.id   AF-A0A2E5L132-F1
#
_cell.length_a   1.000
_cell.length_b   1.000
_cell.length_c   1.000
_cell.angle_alpha   90.00
_cell.angle_beta   90.00
_cell.angle_gamma   90.00
#
_symmetry.space_group_name_H-M   'P 1'
#
loop_
_entity.id
_entity.type
_entity.pdbx_description
1 polymer ?
#
loop_
_entity_poly.entity_id
_entity_poly.type
_entity_poly.pdbx_seq_one_letter_code
_entity_poly.pdbx_strand_id
1 'polypeptide(L)'
;MNIDLYTVRDLFAGHYFLFAFLASLGTIQITTANSGIRGLWLTPHAGVTRLLGVALILTGAVIFFTQPLWVEGPWAVGSVEADSTTRQWGTAAWHELAGARNVNDIHGGLDGIKQAIWFSLATLTAFATSAIGGAISLKILAVSVGGASEEEYLSSYEDDGLEGLKRRSFLSNLPISYGNFRTDIPQVWNSIMEVADDWSVFKLFSGRAGK
;
A
#
# COMPACT_ATOMS: atom_id res chain seq x y z
N MET A 1 32.88 4.58 18.15
CA MET A 1 31.56 4.95 18.71
C MET A 1 30.79 3.66 18.87
N ASN A 2 30.31 3.31 20.06
CA ASN A 2 29.42 2.14 20.22
C ASN A 2 28.06 2.54 19.66
N ILE A 3 27.70 1.98 18.50
CA ILE A 3 26.43 2.28 17.85
C ILE A 3 25.38 1.29 18.33
N ASP A 4 24.24 1.82 18.74
CA ASP A 4 23.10 1.04 19.21
C ASP A 4 22.40 0.32 18.04
N LEU A 5 22.05 -0.94 18.24
CA LEU A 5 21.31 -1.76 17.27
C LEU A 5 19.95 -1.14 16.93
N TYR A 6 19.33 -0.42 17.87
CA TYR A 6 18.09 0.29 17.62
C TYR A 6 18.26 1.38 16.55
N THR A 7 19.36 2.13 16.57
CA THR A 7 19.65 3.18 15.57
C THR A 7 19.80 2.60 14.17
N VAL A 8 20.50 1.46 14.04
CA VAL A 8 20.60 0.74 12.76
C VAL A 8 19.20 0.35 12.27
N ARG A 9 18.42 -0.28 13.14
CA ARG A 9 17.10 -0.79 12.78
C ARG A 9 16.15 0.31 12.35
N ASP A 10 16.15 1.44 13.04
CA ASP A 10 15.27 2.58 12.73
C ASP A 10 15.64 3.22 11.38
N LEU A 11 16.94 3.30 11.06
CA LEU A 11 17.42 3.74 9.75
C LEU A 11 16.88 2.84 8.62
N PHE A 12 17.05 1.51 8.76
CA PHE A 12 16.57 0.55 7.77
C PHE A 12 15.04 0.56 7.66
N ALA A 13 14.33 0.63 8.79
CA ALA A 13 12.88 0.68 8.84
C ALA A 13 12.33 1.94 8.14
N GLY A 14 12.92 3.12 8.41
CA GLY A 14 12.52 4.37 7.77
C GLY A 14 12.72 4.35 6.25
N HIS A 15 13.89 3.89 5.79
CA HIS A 15 14.17 3.76 4.36
C HIS A 15 13.22 2.78 3.67
N TYR A 16 12.96 1.63 4.31
CA TYR A 16 12.06 0.61 3.79
C TYR A 16 10.61 1.09 3.76
N PHE A 17 10.14 1.77 4.82
CA PHE A 17 8.80 2.34 4.87
C PHE A 17 8.57 3.34 3.74
N LEU A 18 9.52 4.28 3.53
CA LEU A 18 9.41 5.27 2.46
C LEU A 18 9.36 4.61 1.08
N PHE A 19 10.22 3.60 0.84
CA PHE A 19 10.20 2.83 -0.40
C PHE A 19 8.86 2.13 -0.62
N ALA A 20 8.40 1.37 0.37
CA ALA A 20 7.13 0.66 0.31
C ALA A 20 5.95 1.62 0.11
N PHE A 21 5.97 2.78 0.77
CA PHE A 21 4.94 3.80 0.64
C PHE A 21 4.86 4.34 -0.78
N LEU A 22 6.00 4.77 -1.36
CA LEU A 22 6.05 5.30 -2.72
C LEU A 22 5.68 4.24 -3.76
N ALA A 23 6.16 3.01 -3.60
CA ALA A 23 5.85 1.90 -4.49
C ALA A 23 4.36 1.51 -4.43
N SER A 24 3.79 1.41 -3.23
CA SER A 24 2.36 1.13 -3.05
C SER A 24 1.49 2.27 -3.58
N LEU A 25 1.84 3.53 -3.28
CA LEU A 25 1.10 4.69 -3.80
C LEU A 25 1.14 4.72 -5.32
N GLY A 26 2.31 4.53 -5.92
CA GLY A 26 2.45 4.49 -7.38
C GLY A 26 1.68 3.34 -8.03
N THR A 27 1.67 2.16 -7.40
CA THR A 27 0.87 1.01 -7.84
C THR A 27 -0.62 1.30 -7.77
N ILE A 28 -1.09 1.94 -6.69
CA ILE A 28 -2.49 2.37 -6.56
C ILE A 28 -2.83 3.36 -7.69
N GLN A 29 -1.97 4.34 -7.98
CA GLN A 29 -2.23 5.32 -9.05
C GLN A 29 -2.33 4.65 -10.42
N ILE A 30 -1.44 3.71 -10.74
CA ILE A 30 -1.48 2.99 -12.03
C ILE A 30 -2.75 2.14 -12.14
N THR A 31 -3.03 1.32 -11.12
CA THR A 31 -4.16 0.38 -11.14
C THR A 31 -5.50 1.12 -11.17
N THR A 32 -5.68 2.13 -10.33
CA THR A 32 -6.92 2.93 -10.31
C THR A 32 -7.10 3.74 -11.59
N ALA A 33 -6.03 4.23 -12.23
CA ALA A 33 -6.10 4.92 -13.52
C ALA A 33 -6.40 3.99 -14.70
N ASN A 34 -6.04 2.71 -14.60
CA ASN A 34 -6.41 1.70 -15.58
C ASN A 34 -7.87 1.25 -15.41
N SER A 35 -8.33 1.13 -14.16
CA SER A 35 -9.71 0.72 -13.84
C SER A 35 -10.73 1.86 -13.88
N GLY A 36 -10.31 3.11 -14.12
CA GLY A 36 -11.20 4.27 -14.20
C GLY A 36 -11.69 4.79 -12.84
N ILE A 37 -11.09 4.36 -11.73
CA ILE A 37 -11.50 4.65 -10.35
C ILE A 37 -11.02 6.06 -9.97
N ARG A 38 -11.69 7.10 -10.49
CA ARG A 38 -11.29 8.51 -10.37
C ARG A 38 -11.21 9.02 -8.92
N GLY A 39 -12.05 8.47 -8.04
CA GLY A 39 -12.12 8.83 -6.62
C GLY A 39 -10.85 8.57 -5.82
N LEU A 40 -9.84 7.91 -6.41
CA LEU A 40 -8.53 7.65 -5.82
C LEU A 40 -7.38 8.33 -6.58
N TRP A 41 -7.64 9.03 -7.67
CA TRP A 41 -6.58 9.62 -8.49
C TRP A 41 -6.02 10.90 -7.85
N LEU A 42 -4.70 10.96 -7.68
CA LEU A 42 -4.03 12.17 -7.20
C LEU A 42 -4.09 13.32 -8.22
N THR A 43 -4.29 13.03 -9.51
CA THR A 43 -4.47 14.06 -10.53
C THR A 43 -5.77 13.87 -11.31
N PRO A 44 -6.36 14.92 -11.89
CA PRO A 44 -7.63 14.81 -12.61
C PRO A 44 -7.55 13.99 -13.92
N HIS A 45 -6.34 13.78 -14.46
CA HIS A 45 -6.13 13.22 -15.78
C HIS A 45 -5.52 11.81 -15.70
N ALA A 46 -6.16 10.83 -16.35
CA ALA A 46 -5.74 9.44 -16.30
C ALA A 46 -4.27 9.21 -16.73
N GLY A 47 -3.85 9.85 -17.82
CA GLY A 47 -2.48 9.74 -18.33
C GLY A 47 -1.44 10.28 -17.35
N VAL A 48 -1.73 11.44 -16.74
CA VAL A 48 -0.84 12.07 -15.74
C VAL A 48 -0.78 11.21 -14.47
N THR A 49 -1.92 10.67 -14.01
CA THR A 49 -1.97 9.77 -12.85
C THR A 49 -1.13 8.50 -13.07
N ARG A 50 -1.17 7.89 -14.26
CA ARG A 50 -0.31 6.75 -14.59
C ARG A 50 1.16 7.12 -14.60
N LEU A 51 1.52 8.23 -15.24
CA LEU A 51 2.91 8.70 -15.30
C LEU A 51 3.44 9.01 -13.90
N LEU A 52 2.64 9.69 -13.07
CA LEU A 52 2.94 9.94 -11.67
C LEU A 52 3.16 8.62 -10.92
N GLY A 53 2.32 7.61 -11.14
CA GLY A 53 2.48 6.32 -10.50
C GLY A 53 3.80 5.62 -10.88
N VAL A 54 4.18 5.64 -12.16
CA VAL A 54 5.48 5.13 -12.63
C VAL A 54 6.63 5.92 -12.00
N ALA A 55 6.52 7.25 -11.98
CA ALA A 55 7.53 8.12 -11.39
C ALA A 55 7.71 7.86 -9.90
N LEU A 56 6.63 7.63 -9.14
CA LEU A 56 6.67 7.30 -7.71
C LEU A 56 7.40 5.97 -7.45
N ILE A 57 7.11 4.92 -8.23
CA ILE A 57 7.77 3.62 -8.10
C ILE A 57 9.27 3.75 -8.39
N LEU A 58 9.62 4.39 -9.52
CA LEU A 58 11.01 4.58 -9.90
C LEU A 58 11.76 5.45 -8.89
N THR A 59 11.14 6.52 -8.41
CA THR A 59 11.72 7.41 -7.39
C THR A 59 11.95 6.64 -6.09
N GLY A 60 10.98 5.85 -5.63
CA GLY A 60 11.12 5.02 -4.44
C GLY A 60 12.27 4.04 -4.57
N ALA A 61 12.36 3.32 -5.69
CA ALA A 61 13.45 2.39 -5.96
C ALA A 61 14.81 3.09 -6.00
N VAL A 62 14.93 4.19 -6.77
CA VAL A 62 16.16 4.98 -6.87
C VAL A 62 16.59 5.42 -5.48
N ILE A 63 15.74 6.13 -4.73
CA ILE A 63 16.05 6.59 -3.36
C ILE A 63 16.48 5.41 -2.51
N PHE A 64 15.71 4.33 -2.42
CA PHE A 64 16.02 3.19 -1.56
C PHE A 64 17.41 2.61 -1.80
N PHE A 65 17.78 2.40 -3.07
CA PHE A 65 19.07 1.78 -3.41
C PHE A 65 20.24 2.75 -3.34
N THR A 66 20.01 4.05 -3.52
CA THR A 66 21.09 5.05 -3.60
C THR A 66 21.33 5.80 -2.29
N GLN A 67 20.43 5.73 -1.31
CA GLN A 67 20.60 6.29 0.04
C GLN A 67 21.95 5.99 0.71
N PRO A 68 22.53 4.79 0.61
CA PRO A 68 23.86 4.52 1.17
C PRO A 68 24.98 5.44 0.67
N LEU A 69 24.82 6.09 -0.49
CA LEU A 69 25.83 6.99 -1.07
C LEU A 69 25.90 8.35 -0.38
N TRP A 70 24.87 8.76 0.35
CA TRP A 70 24.78 10.11 0.96
C TRP A 70 24.21 10.14 2.37
N VAL A 71 23.63 9.05 2.85
CA VAL A 71 23.24 8.90 4.26
C VAL A 71 24.30 8.07 4.96
N GLU A 72 24.71 8.48 6.15
CA GLU A 72 25.63 7.70 6.95
C GLU A 72 24.94 6.47 7.55
N GLY A 73 25.57 5.31 7.44
CA GLY A 73 25.03 4.04 7.93
C GLY A 73 26.10 2.96 7.98
N PRO A 74 25.71 1.73 8.37
CA PRO A 74 26.64 0.61 8.52
C PRO A 74 26.87 -0.11 7.17
N TRP A 75 27.19 0.65 6.12
CA TRP A 75 27.12 0.22 4.71
C TRP A 75 28.28 -0.63 4.19
N ALA A 76 29.03 -1.31 5.06
CA ALA A 76 30.26 -2.01 4.65
C ALA A 76 30.01 -3.19 3.69
N VAL A 77 30.89 -3.33 2.69
CA VAL A 77 31.02 -4.54 1.86
C VAL A 77 31.74 -5.62 2.66
N GLY A 78 31.25 -6.86 2.60
CA GLY A 78 32.16 -8.01 2.69
C GLY A 78 31.85 -9.11 3.70
N SER A 79 30.94 -8.97 4.67
CA SER A 79 30.41 -10.17 5.33
C SER A 79 29.07 -9.94 5.98
N VAL A 80 28.14 -10.87 5.75
CA VAL A 80 26.87 -11.01 6.49
C VAL A 80 27.13 -11.31 7.99
N GLU A 81 28.40 -11.58 8.34
CA GLU A 81 28.87 -12.05 9.64
C GLU A 81 29.46 -10.93 10.53
N ALA A 82 29.79 -9.76 9.97
CA ALA A 82 30.34 -8.65 10.74
C ALA A 82 29.22 -7.88 11.47
N ASP A 83 29.28 -7.88 12.80
CA ASP A 83 28.33 -7.19 13.67
C ASP A 83 28.28 -5.68 13.36
N SER A 84 27.07 -5.16 13.13
CA SER A 84 26.84 -3.75 12.78
C SER A 84 27.32 -2.77 13.84
N THR A 85 27.44 -3.22 15.09
CA THR A 85 27.99 -2.42 16.21
C THR A 85 29.50 -2.16 16.06
N THR A 86 30.20 -3.01 15.30
CA THR A 86 31.64 -2.95 15.05
C THR A 86 31.99 -2.37 13.68
N ARG A 87 30.98 -2.21 12.80
CA ARG A 87 31.17 -1.63 11.47
C ARG A 87 31.46 -0.13 11.55
N GLN A 88 32.30 0.34 10.64
CA GLN A 88 32.50 1.78 10.46
C GLN A 88 31.21 2.39 9.89
N TRP A 89 30.71 3.41 10.56
CA TRP A 89 29.60 4.22 10.10
C TRP A 89 30.10 5.24 9.08
N GLY A 90 29.42 5.37 7.97
CA GLY A 90 29.79 6.32 6.91
C GLY A 90 28.93 6.13 5.67
N THR A 91 29.36 6.70 4.55
CA THR A 91 28.73 6.53 3.24
C THR A 91 29.39 5.40 2.46
N ALA A 92 28.62 4.65 1.68
CA ALA A 92 29.12 3.63 0.76
C ALA A 92 29.72 4.26 -0.50
N ALA A 93 30.71 3.60 -1.10
CA ALA A 93 31.15 3.94 -2.46
C ALA A 93 30.24 3.30 -3.53
N TRP A 94 30.27 3.83 -4.76
CA TRP A 94 29.44 3.32 -5.87
C TRP A 94 29.62 1.82 -6.16
N HIS A 95 30.85 1.31 -6.06
CA HIS A 95 31.15 -0.11 -6.32
C HIS A 95 30.67 -1.03 -5.18
N GLU A 96 30.30 -0.45 -4.04
CA GLU A 96 29.87 -1.16 -2.83
C GLU A 96 28.34 -1.25 -2.70
N LEU A 97 27.62 -0.50 -3.53
CA LEU A 97 26.19 -0.27 -3.40
C LEU A 97 25.34 -1.56 -3.40
N ALA A 98 25.74 -2.55 -4.19
CA ALA A 98 25.04 -3.83 -4.29
C ALA A 98 25.07 -4.63 -2.96
N GLY A 99 26.13 -4.45 -2.15
CA GLY A 99 26.30 -5.11 -0.86
C GLY A 99 25.99 -4.22 0.34
N ALA A 100 25.92 -2.90 0.16
CA ALA A 100 25.79 -1.91 1.22
C ALA A 100 24.63 -2.19 2.19
N ARG A 101 23.51 -2.70 1.69
CA ARG A 101 22.29 -2.97 2.49
C ARG A 101 22.21 -4.40 3.03
N ASN A 102 23.22 -5.23 2.80
CA ASN A 102 23.25 -6.62 3.23
C ASN A 102 23.70 -6.73 4.71
N VAL A 103 22.77 -6.41 5.60
CA VAL A 103 22.96 -6.46 7.06
C VAL A 103 22.04 -7.52 7.65
N ASN A 104 22.61 -8.42 8.44
CA ASN A 104 21.88 -9.49 9.11
C ASN A 104 20.94 -8.92 10.20
N ASP A 105 19.78 -9.55 10.40
CA ASP A 105 18.74 -9.08 11.33
C ASP A 105 19.17 -9.15 12.79
N ILE A 106 19.96 -10.17 13.16
CA ILE A 106 20.61 -10.28 14.48
C ILE A 106 21.56 -9.12 14.76
N HIS A 107 22.05 -8.46 13.71
CA HIS A 107 22.94 -7.31 13.76
C HIS A 107 22.20 -6.01 13.45
N GLY A 108 20.89 -5.93 13.63
CA GLY A 108 20.11 -4.70 13.43
C GLY A 108 19.57 -4.51 12.02
N GLY A 109 19.83 -5.44 11.10
CA GLY A 109 19.09 -5.56 9.85
C GLY A 109 17.59 -5.76 10.07
N LEU A 110 16.80 -5.55 9.03
CA LEU A 110 15.34 -5.63 9.13
C LEU A 110 14.86 -7.06 8.83
N ASP A 111 14.40 -7.78 9.85
CA ASP A 111 13.80 -9.12 9.67
C ASP A 111 12.48 -9.09 8.88
N GLY A 112 12.07 -10.26 8.39
CA GLY A 112 10.88 -10.40 7.55
C GLY A 112 9.56 -10.02 8.22
N ILE A 113 9.41 -10.23 9.54
CA ILE A 113 8.19 -9.86 10.27
C ILE A 113 8.09 -8.34 10.35
N LYS A 114 9.18 -7.66 10.70
CA LYS A 114 9.25 -6.20 10.71
C LYS A 114 8.99 -5.63 9.32
N GLN A 115 9.58 -6.22 8.27
CA GLN A 115 9.30 -5.83 6.88
C GLN A 115 7.80 -5.94 6.55
N ALA A 116 7.13 -7.04 6.94
CA ALA A 116 5.70 -7.23 6.69
C ALA A 116 4.84 -6.17 7.40
N ILE A 117 5.17 -5.83 8.65
CA ILE A 117 4.48 -4.79 9.43
C ILE A 117 4.66 -3.43 8.74
N TRP A 118 5.89 -3.04 8.43
CA TRP A 118 6.17 -1.74 7.81
C TRP A 118 5.59 -1.63 6.41
N PHE A 119 5.60 -2.72 5.62
CA PHE A 119 4.95 -2.77 4.32
C PHE A 119 3.44 -2.57 4.42
N SER A 120 2.80 -3.24 5.38
CA SER A 120 1.36 -3.11 5.60
C SER A 120 0.98 -1.69 6.01
N LEU A 121 1.73 -1.11 6.96
CA LEU A 121 1.55 0.28 7.37
C LEU A 121 1.75 1.25 6.19
N ALA A 122 2.82 1.07 5.42
CA ALA A 122 3.12 1.91 4.26
C ALA A 122 2.02 1.84 3.20
N THR A 123 1.46 0.64 2.96
CA THR A 123 0.35 0.43 2.02
C THR A 123 -0.94 1.08 2.51
N LEU A 124 -1.25 0.99 3.80
CA LEU A 124 -2.39 1.68 4.40
C LEU A 124 -2.23 3.21 4.32
N THR A 125 -1.03 3.73 4.61
CA THR A 125 -0.74 5.16 4.48
C THR A 125 -0.86 5.61 3.02
N ALA A 126 -0.32 4.85 2.07
CA ALA A 126 -0.44 5.13 0.65
C ALA A 126 -1.91 5.16 0.19
N PHE A 127 -2.72 4.20 0.64
CA PHE A 127 -4.16 4.18 0.37
C PHE A 127 -4.86 5.42 0.95
N ALA A 128 -4.58 5.79 2.20
CA ALA A 128 -5.15 6.99 2.82
C ALA A 128 -4.76 8.26 2.05
N THR A 129 -3.48 8.40 1.67
CA THR A 129 -3.01 9.50 0.83
C THR A 129 -3.75 9.55 -0.51
N SER A 130 -3.94 8.40 -1.15
CA SER A 130 -4.69 8.28 -2.41
C SER A 130 -6.16 8.67 -2.25
N ALA A 131 -6.82 8.26 -1.18
CA ALA A 131 -8.22 8.57 -0.90
C ALA A 131 -8.43 10.07 -0.64
N ILE A 132 -7.55 10.68 0.16
CA ILE A 132 -7.59 12.12 0.45
C ILE A 132 -7.27 12.93 -0.82
N GLY A 133 -6.19 12.57 -1.52
CA GLY A 133 -5.79 13.25 -2.75
C GLY A 133 -6.83 13.11 -3.86
N GLY A 134 -7.47 11.95 -3.98
CA GLY A 134 -8.60 11.72 -4.90
C GLY A 134 -9.79 12.61 -4.61
N ALA A 135 -10.15 12.80 -3.33
CA ALA A 135 -11.21 13.74 -2.94
C ALA A 135 -10.88 15.19 -3.34
N ILE A 136 -9.63 15.62 -3.12
CA ILE A 136 -9.16 16.96 -3.50
C ILE A 136 -9.16 17.12 -5.03
N SER A 137 -8.64 16.14 -5.75
CA SER A 137 -8.55 16.13 -7.22
C SER A 137 -9.93 16.25 -7.87
N LEU A 138 -10.92 15.51 -7.38
CA LEU A 138 -12.30 15.61 -7.85
C LEU A 138 -12.92 16.97 -7.54
N LYS A 139 -12.67 17.55 -6.36
CA LYS A 139 -13.13 18.90 -6.02
C LYS A 139 -12.55 19.96 -6.95
N ILE A 140 -11.25 19.88 -7.25
CA ILE A 140 -10.59 20.79 -8.20
C ILE A 140 -11.22 20.67 -9.59
N LEU A 141 -11.46 19.43 -10.05
CA LEU A 141 -12.11 19.18 -11.34
C LEU A 141 -13.54 19.76 -11.38
N ALA A 142 -14.34 19.55 -10.33
CA ALA A 142 -15.70 20.06 -10.24
C ALA A 142 -15.76 21.60 -10.28
N VAL A 143 -14.84 22.28 -9.59
CA VAL A 143 -14.71 23.75 -9.64
C VAL A 143 -14.36 24.22 -11.05
N SER A 144 -13.48 23.51 -11.75
CA SER A 144 -13.02 23.91 -13.10
C SER A 144 -14.08 23.79 -14.21
N VAL A 145 -15.07 22.89 -14.04
CA VAL A 145 -16.08 22.58 -15.08
C VAL A 145 -17.33 23.48 -14.99
N GLY A 146 -17.39 24.40 -14.01
CA GLY A 146 -18.44 25.42 -13.97
C GLY A 146 -19.75 24.96 -13.33
N GLY A 147 -19.66 24.48 -12.08
CA GLY A 147 -20.74 24.62 -11.10
C GLY A 147 -22.02 23.84 -11.39
N ALA A 148 -21.96 22.51 -11.33
CA ALA A 148 -23.08 21.71 -10.85
C ALA A 148 -22.84 21.44 -9.36
N SER A 149 -23.86 21.64 -8.51
CA SER A 149 -23.72 21.35 -7.09
C SER A 149 -23.34 19.88 -6.91
N GLU A 150 -22.42 19.62 -5.97
CA GLU A 150 -21.96 18.27 -5.60
C GLU A 150 -23.18 17.34 -5.37
N GLU A 151 -24.30 17.89 -4.88
CA GLU A 151 -25.59 17.24 -4.63
C GLU A 151 -26.36 16.80 -5.89
N GLU A 152 -26.28 17.53 -7.01
CA GLU A 152 -27.00 17.18 -8.25
C GLU A 152 -26.31 16.02 -9.00
N TYR A 153 -24.99 15.88 -8.87
CA TYR A 153 -24.24 14.70 -9.36
C TYR A 153 -24.35 13.48 -8.42
N LEU A 154 -24.47 13.70 -7.11
CA LEU A 154 -24.55 12.64 -6.11
C LEU A 154 -25.93 11.95 -6.05
N SER A 155 -27.00 12.62 -6.46
CA SER A 155 -28.38 12.10 -6.35
C SER A 155 -28.82 11.19 -7.51
N SER A 156 -28.03 11.09 -8.58
CA SER A 156 -28.48 10.53 -9.87
C SER A 156 -28.07 9.08 -10.17
N TYR A 157 -27.27 8.40 -9.35
CA TYR A 157 -26.71 7.10 -9.74
C TYR A 157 -26.85 5.99 -8.69
N GLU A 158 -27.53 4.91 -9.11
CA GLU A 158 -27.58 3.56 -8.51
C GLU A 158 -26.21 2.84 -8.47
N ASP A 159 -25.11 3.51 -8.85
CA ASP A 159 -23.78 2.90 -8.86
C ASP A 159 -23.31 2.73 -7.41
N ASP A 160 -23.37 1.52 -6.88
CA ASP A 160 -22.96 1.16 -5.51
C ASP A 160 -21.51 0.66 -5.41
N GLY A 161 -20.96 0.68 -4.19
CA GLY A 161 -19.66 0.07 -3.88
C GLY A 161 -18.49 0.65 -4.68
N LEU A 162 -17.64 -0.22 -5.26
CA LEU A 162 -16.43 0.19 -5.99
C LEU A 162 -16.75 0.97 -7.28
N GLU A 163 -17.89 0.70 -7.90
CA GLU A 163 -18.30 1.37 -9.14
C GLU A 163 -18.60 2.86 -8.89
N GLY A 164 -19.14 3.18 -7.71
CA GLY A 164 -19.30 4.55 -7.25
C GLY A 164 -18.01 5.36 -7.28
N LEU A 165 -16.85 4.75 -7.01
CA LEU A 165 -15.56 5.44 -7.02
C LEU A 165 -15.13 5.95 -8.41
N LYS A 166 -15.79 5.55 -9.50
CA LYS A 166 -15.55 6.13 -10.83
C LYS A 166 -16.03 7.58 -10.92
N ARG A 167 -17.03 7.94 -10.11
CA ARG A 167 -17.73 9.23 -10.18
C ARG A 167 -17.59 10.07 -8.90
N ARG A 168 -17.43 9.45 -7.75
CA ARG A 168 -17.35 10.11 -6.43
C ARG A 168 -16.07 9.77 -5.67
N SER A 169 -15.70 10.62 -4.71
CA SER A 169 -14.53 10.39 -3.87
C SER A 169 -14.73 9.19 -2.95
N PHE A 170 -13.64 8.59 -2.48
CA PHE A 170 -13.71 7.50 -1.51
C PHE A 170 -14.49 7.87 -0.24
N LEU A 171 -14.26 9.08 0.29
CA LEU A 171 -14.90 9.55 1.52
C LEU A 171 -16.42 9.71 1.36
N SER A 172 -16.88 10.22 0.23
CA SER A 172 -18.31 10.32 -0.08
C SER A 172 -18.96 8.97 -0.35
N ASN A 173 -18.19 7.98 -0.83
CA ASN A 173 -18.70 6.65 -1.14
C ASN A 173 -18.79 5.73 0.08
N LEU A 174 -18.03 6.04 1.14
CA LEU A 174 -17.87 5.17 2.31
C LEU A 174 -19.18 4.95 3.09
N PRO A 175 -20.02 5.95 3.39
CA PRO A 175 -21.28 5.74 4.10
C PRO A 175 -22.24 4.82 3.35
N ILE A 176 -22.37 5.01 2.03
CA ILE A 176 -23.22 4.19 1.15
C ILE A 176 -22.70 2.75 1.12
N SER A 177 -21.40 2.59 0.87
CA SER A 177 -20.76 1.28 0.81
C SER A 177 -20.86 0.52 2.14
N TYR A 178 -20.75 1.23 3.28
CA TYR A 178 -20.90 0.63 4.60
C TYR A 178 -22.35 0.23 4.91
N GLY A 179 -23.31 1.04 4.48
CA GLY A 179 -24.74 0.71 4.55
C GLY A 179 -25.05 -0.60 3.84
N ASN A 180 -24.63 -0.69 2.58
CA ASN A 180 -24.83 -1.88 1.74
C ASN A 180 -24.07 -3.10 2.30
N PHE A 181 -22.83 -2.92 2.74
CA PHE A 181 -22.09 -4.00 3.39
C PHE A 181 -22.83 -4.56 4.60
N ARG A 182 -23.42 -3.69 5.43
CA ARG A 182 -24.18 -4.13 6.61
C ARG A 182 -25.47 -4.86 6.25
N THR A 183 -26.13 -4.51 5.14
CA THR A 183 -27.32 -5.22 4.66
C THR A 183 -26.98 -6.58 4.03
N ASP A 184 -25.81 -6.69 3.43
CA ASP A 184 -25.42 -7.87 2.65
C ASP A 184 -24.71 -8.93 3.50
N ILE A 185 -24.03 -8.52 4.60
CA ILE A 185 -23.35 -9.45 5.53
C ILE A 185 -24.23 -10.64 5.94
N PRO A 186 -25.49 -10.46 6.38
CA PRO A 186 -26.31 -11.58 6.81
C PRO A 186 -26.53 -12.61 5.69
N GLN A 187 -26.73 -12.16 4.45
CA GLN A 187 -26.91 -13.07 3.31
C GLN A 187 -25.62 -13.82 2.97
N VAL A 188 -24.49 -13.11 2.92
CA VAL A 188 -23.17 -13.72 2.69
C VAL A 188 -22.81 -14.70 3.81
N TRP A 189 -23.12 -14.37 5.05
CA TRP A 189 -22.90 -15.24 6.20
C TRP A 189 -23.75 -16.52 6.10
N ASN A 190 -25.02 -16.37 5.72
CA ASN A 190 -25.92 -17.51 5.55
C ASN A 190 -25.47 -18.43 4.40
N SER A 191 -25.00 -17.86 3.27
CA SER A 191 -24.51 -18.67 2.15
C SER A 191 -23.20 -19.39 2.49
N ILE A 192 -22.28 -18.74 3.23
CA ILE A 192 -21.06 -19.38 3.72
C ILE A 192 -21.41 -20.52 4.69
N MET A 193 -22.39 -20.32 5.58
CA MET A 193 -22.85 -21.37 6.49
C MET A 193 -23.49 -22.54 5.76
N GLU A 194 -24.28 -22.28 4.72
CA GLU A 194 -24.88 -23.32 3.87
C GLU A 194 -23.80 -24.14 3.14
N VAL A 195 -22.81 -23.48 2.53
CA VAL A 195 -21.67 -24.15 1.90
C VAL A 195 -20.83 -24.92 2.92
N ALA A 196 -20.59 -24.35 4.10
CA ALA A 196 -19.84 -25.01 5.16
C ALA A 196 -20.57 -26.24 5.71
N ASP A 197 -21.90 -26.18 5.81
CA ASP A 197 -22.74 -27.31 6.20
C ASP A 197 -22.74 -28.43 5.14
N ASP A 198 -22.75 -28.08 3.86
CA ASP A 198 -22.62 -29.04 2.76
C ASP A 198 -21.26 -29.74 2.71
N TRP A 199 -20.20 -29.07 3.16
CA TRP A 199 -18.86 -29.65 3.32
C TRP A 199 -18.63 -30.28 4.69
N SER A 200 -19.65 -30.30 5.55
CA SER A 200 -19.52 -30.90 6.87
C SER A 200 -19.27 -32.41 6.74
N VAL A 201 -18.26 -32.88 7.48
CA VAL A 201 -17.83 -34.28 7.51
C VAL A 201 -19.01 -35.21 7.83
N PHE A 202 -19.96 -34.77 8.64
CA PHE A 202 -21.16 -35.52 8.98
C PHE A 202 -22.09 -35.78 7.79
N LYS A 203 -22.29 -34.82 6.87
CA LYS A 203 -23.07 -35.00 5.63
C LYS A 203 -22.34 -35.90 4.62
N LEU A 204 -21.01 -35.75 4.53
CA LEU A 204 -20.15 -36.58 3.66
C LEU A 204 -20.14 -38.06 4.07
N PHE A 205 -20.19 -38.37 5.37
CA PHE A 205 -20.26 -39.74 5.86
C PHE A 205 -21.69 -40.32 5.85
N SER A 206 -22.72 -39.51 6.16
CA SER A 206 -24.11 -39.98 6.12
C SER A 206 -24.62 -40.24 4.70
N GLY A 207 -24.18 -39.45 3.70
CA GLY A 207 -24.48 -39.68 2.29
C GLY A 207 -23.78 -40.91 1.68
N ARG A 208 -22.70 -41.40 2.30
CA ARG A 208 -22.00 -42.63 1.89
C ARG A 208 -22.57 -43.90 2.52
N ALA A 209 -23.28 -43.79 3.64
CA ALA A 209 -23.89 -44.92 4.35
C ALA A 209 -25.24 -45.36 3.77
N GLY A 210 -25.77 -44.64 2.77
CA GLY A 210 -27.08 -44.90 2.14
C GLY A 210 -27.02 -45.47 0.71
N LYS A 211 -25.88 -46.00 0.26
CA LYS A 211 -25.76 -46.74 -1.01
C LYS A 211 -25.26 -48.17 -0.78
#